data_AF-A0A0J6WKX4-F1
#
_entry.id   AF-A0A0J6WKX4-F1
#
_cell.length_a   1.000
_cell.length_b   1.000
_cell.length_c   1.000
_cell.angle_alpha   90.00
_cell.angle_beta   90.00
_cell.angle_gamma   90.00
#
_symmetry.space_group_name_H-M   'P 1'
#
loop_
_entity.id
_entity.type
_entity.pdbx_description
1 polymer ?
#
loop_
_entity_poly.entity_id
_entity_poly.type
_entity_poly.pdbx_seq_one_letter_code
_entity_poly.pdbx_strand_id
1 'polypeptide(L)'
;MTGTEVLTGRVADRNGPYLADRLLELGVELSHITLCGDRPADIEAQLRFLADQDLDLIITSGGLGPTADDMTVEVVARFCGRELVLDPGLEATIGDIVTGLMARFPGVDAEAVLAANRKQALIPAGAVILDPVGTAPGVVVEGHPTVVVLPGPPRELQPMWQAAVATDAVQAAIAGRTQYRQETVRMFGLPESGLAETLRDAEGTVPGFDRLEITTCLRRGELEIVTRFEPQDEAAYTALLAALRERHAREIFSTDGALIDDQVAELLRGRRIATAESCTAGLLAARLTERPGSSAYVAGGVVAYANTAKTDLLGVDATLIDAHGAVSEPVAEAMARGALSRFGADTAIAITGVAGPGGGTEGKPVGTVCFSVALADGGFVTRTTTLPGNRSDVRERSTTVAMHLLRRALTGPG
;
A
#
# COMPACT_ATOMS: atom_id res chain seq x y z
N MET A 1 -9.91 0.83 -22.29
CA MET A 1 -8.48 0.49 -22.47
C MET A 1 -8.24 0.19 -23.94
N THR A 2 -7.20 0.76 -24.54
CA THR A 2 -6.83 0.52 -25.94
C THR A 2 -5.51 -0.24 -26.01
N GLY A 3 -5.43 -1.22 -26.90
CA GLY A 3 -4.23 -2.04 -27.09
C GLY A 3 -4.59 -3.43 -27.59
N THR A 4 -4.15 -3.76 -28.80
CA THR A 4 -4.38 -5.06 -29.45
C THR A 4 -3.74 -6.19 -28.65
N GLU A 5 -2.58 -5.95 -28.05
CA GLU A 5 -1.89 -6.86 -27.14
C GLU A 5 -2.65 -7.09 -25.82
N VAL A 6 -3.40 -6.09 -25.33
CA VAL A 6 -4.26 -6.23 -24.15
C VAL A 6 -5.52 -7.01 -24.51
N LEU A 7 -6.16 -6.66 -25.64
CA LEU A 7 -7.35 -7.36 -26.15
C LEU A 7 -7.07 -8.85 -26.44
N THR A 8 -5.88 -9.17 -26.94
CA THR A 8 -5.45 -10.55 -27.22
C THR A 8 -4.87 -11.27 -26.00
N GLY A 9 -4.79 -10.61 -24.85
CA GLY A 9 -4.30 -11.19 -23.59
C GLY A 9 -2.79 -11.42 -23.54
N ARG A 10 -2.01 -10.86 -24.48
CA ARG A 10 -0.53 -10.91 -24.45
C ARG A 10 0.04 -10.09 -23.30
N VAL A 11 -0.65 -9.00 -22.95
CA VAL A 11 -0.35 -8.16 -21.79
C VAL A 11 -1.61 -8.10 -20.92
N ALA A 12 -1.46 -8.35 -19.62
CA ALA A 12 -2.56 -8.21 -18.69
C ALA A 12 -2.89 -6.73 -18.45
N ASP A 13 -4.18 -6.38 -18.43
CA ASP A 13 -4.62 -5.04 -18.08
C ASP A 13 -4.27 -4.73 -16.60
N ARG A 14 -3.48 -3.68 -16.40
CA ARG A 14 -3.11 -3.15 -15.09
C ARG A 14 -3.68 -1.77 -14.83
N ASN A 15 -4.24 -1.10 -15.85
CA ASN A 15 -4.72 0.26 -15.76
C ASN A 15 -6.21 0.30 -15.45
N GLY A 16 -7.02 -0.59 -16.02
CA GLY A 16 -8.44 -0.71 -15.72
C GLY A 16 -8.70 -0.91 -14.23
N PRO A 17 -8.13 -1.95 -13.58
CA PRO A 17 -8.28 -2.16 -12.14
C PRO A 17 -7.73 -1.01 -11.29
N TYR A 18 -6.62 -0.39 -11.70
CA TYR A 18 -6.05 0.76 -10.99
C TYR A 18 -6.98 1.97 -11.04
N LEU A 19 -7.47 2.34 -12.23
CA LEU A 19 -8.39 3.47 -12.40
C LEU A 19 -9.73 3.24 -11.71
N ALA A 20 -10.24 2.00 -11.71
CA ALA A 20 -11.44 1.63 -10.97
C ALA A 20 -11.29 1.91 -9.47
N ASP A 21 -10.17 1.48 -8.89
CA ASP A 21 -9.85 1.72 -7.48
C ASP A 21 -9.69 3.22 -7.17
N ARG A 22 -9.04 3.99 -8.06
CA ARG A 22 -8.91 5.45 -7.90
C ARG A 22 -10.23 6.22 -8.04
N LEU A 23 -11.09 5.83 -8.98
CA LEU A 23 -12.42 6.44 -9.14
C LEU A 23 -13.30 6.14 -7.93
N LEU A 24 -13.20 4.91 -7.44
CA LEU A 24 -13.89 4.47 -6.25
C LEU A 24 -13.45 5.28 -5.02
N GLU A 25 -12.16 5.60 -4.85
CA GLU A 25 -11.64 6.50 -3.80
C GLU A 25 -12.23 7.93 -3.91
N LEU A 26 -12.50 8.40 -5.12
CA LEU A 26 -13.15 9.69 -5.35
C LEU A 26 -14.67 9.65 -5.13
N GLY A 27 -15.25 8.45 -4.96
CA GLY A 27 -16.70 8.25 -4.88
C GLY A 27 -17.43 8.33 -6.22
N VAL A 28 -16.70 8.14 -7.31
CA VAL A 28 -17.24 8.05 -8.66
C VAL A 28 -17.67 6.61 -8.92
N GLU A 29 -18.92 6.41 -9.29
CA GLU A 29 -19.44 5.10 -9.68
C GLU A 29 -18.87 4.69 -11.05
N LEU A 30 -18.26 3.51 -11.12
CA LEU A 30 -17.73 2.97 -12.37
C LEU A 30 -18.77 2.06 -13.04
N SER A 31 -19.35 2.50 -14.15
CA SER A 31 -20.35 1.71 -14.87
C SER A 31 -19.74 0.66 -15.80
N HIS A 32 -18.66 1.00 -16.52
CA HIS A 32 -18.09 0.15 -17.56
C HIS A 32 -16.56 0.18 -17.62
N ILE A 33 -15.95 -0.99 -17.85
CA ILE A 33 -14.58 -1.11 -18.37
C ILE A 33 -14.66 -1.88 -19.69
N THR A 34 -14.17 -1.27 -20.77
CA THR A 34 -14.09 -1.91 -22.08
C THR A 34 -12.64 -2.02 -22.56
N LEU A 35 -12.37 -3.05 -23.35
CA LEU A 35 -11.08 -3.28 -24.01
C LEU A 35 -11.30 -3.34 -25.52
N CYS A 36 -10.47 -2.64 -26.29
CA CYS A 36 -10.50 -2.67 -27.74
C CYS A 36 -9.10 -2.65 -28.35
N GLY A 37 -8.99 -3.05 -29.62
CA GLY A 37 -7.75 -3.00 -30.38
C GLY A 37 -7.47 -1.60 -30.93
N ASP A 38 -6.29 -1.42 -31.51
CA ASP A 38 -5.77 -0.11 -31.96
C ASP A 38 -6.28 0.30 -33.35
N ARG A 39 -7.50 -0.13 -33.69
CA ARG A 39 -8.14 0.26 -34.95
C ARG A 39 -9.05 1.46 -34.69
N PRO A 40 -9.02 2.52 -35.53
CA PRO A 40 -9.86 3.69 -35.33
C PRO A 40 -11.35 3.39 -35.14
N ALA A 41 -11.87 2.44 -35.92
CA ALA A 41 -13.27 2.03 -35.83
C ALA A 41 -13.61 1.34 -34.50
N ASP A 42 -12.66 0.59 -33.92
CA ASP A 42 -12.86 -0.09 -32.65
C ASP A 42 -12.88 0.93 -31.49
N ILE A 43 -11.92 1.86 -31.47
CA ILE A 43 -11.85 2.93 -30.46
C ILE A 43 -13.11 3.80 -30.54
N GLU A 44 -13.50 4.23 -31.75
CA GLU A 44 -14.68 5.07 -31.95
C GLU A 44 -15.97 4.35 -31.56
N ALA A 45 -16.10 3.05 -31.85
CA ALA A 45 -17.26 2.27 -31.42
C ALA A 45 -17.36 2.20 -29.88
N GLN A 46 -16.24 2.06 -29.17
CA GLN A 46 -16.25 2.08 -27.70
C GLN A 46 -16.60 3.46 -27.14
N LEU A 47 -16.04 4.53 -27.70
CA LEU A 47 -16.36 5.90 -27.27
C LEU A 47 -17.86 6.20 -27.45
N ARG A 48 -18.44 5.83 -28.60
CA ARG A 48 -19.88 5.99 -28.85
C ARG A 48 -20.73 5.15 -27.91
N PHE A 49 -20.39 3.87 -27.73
CA PHE A 49 -21.11 3.01 -26.78
C PHE A 49 -21.15 3.63 -25.38
N LEU A 50 -20.01 4.12 -24.87
CA LEU A 50 -19.92 4.75 -23.56
C LEU A 50 -20.71 6.06 -23.49
N ALA A 51 -20.68 6.89 -24.54
CA ALA A 51 -21.47 8.11 -24.60
C ALA A 51 -22.98 7.85 -24.67
N ASP A 52 -23.40 6.79 -25.37
CA ASP A 52 -24.81 6.36 -25.46
C ASP A 52 -25.34 5.85 -24.11
N GLN A 53 -24.48 5.58 -23.12
CA GLN A 53 -24.86 5.26 -21.74
C GLN A 53 -25.05 6.51 -20.86
N ASP A 54 -24.97 7.72 -21.42
CA ASP A 54 -25.15 9.00 -20.70
C ASP A 54 -24.12 9.19 -19.56
N LEU A 55 -22.88 8.72 -19.79
CA LEU A 55 -21.79 8.87 -18.83
C LEU A 55 -21.23 10.30 -18.84
N ASP A 56 -20.86 10.83 -17.68
CA ASP A 56 -20.24 12.16 -17.57
C ASP A 56 -18.75 12.18 -17.92
N LEU A 57 -18.06 11.06 -17.71
CA LEU A 57 -16.60 10.93 -17.83
C LEU A 57 -16.21 9.64 -18.56
N ILE A 58 -15.35 9.78 -19.58
CA ILE A 58 -14.70 8.66 -20.26
C ILE A 58 -13.18 8.77 -20.04
N ILE A 59 -12.55 7.68 -19.59
CA ILE A 59 -11.08 7.60 -19.46
C ILE A 59 -10.55 6.53 -20.40
N THR A 60 -9.61 6.92 -21.26
CA THR A 60 -8.89 6.01 -22.15
C THR A 60 -7.43 5.88 -21.70
N SER A 61 -6.84 4.72 -21.96
CA SER A 61 -5.42 4.44 -21.70
C SER A 61 -4.88 3.56 -22.79
N GLY A 62 -3.79 4.00 -23.43
CA GLY A 62 -3.12 3.33 -24.55
C GLY A 62 -3.20 4.10 -25.87
N GLY A 63 -2.43 3.68 -26.87
CA GLY A 63 -2.43 4.26 -28.22
C GLY A 63 -1.93 5.71 -28.32
N LEU A 64 -0.94 6.07 -27.48
CA LEU A 64 -0.34 7.42 -27.38
C LEU A 64 1.14 7.49 -27.78
N GLY A 65 1.74 6.38 -28.18
CA GLY A 65 3.12 6.36 -28.64
C GLY A 65 3.32 7.04 -30.00
N PRO A 66 4.55 7.00 -30.52
CA PRO A 66 4.92 7.60 -31.79
C PRO A 66 4.63 6.71 -33.02
N THR A 67 4.09 5.49 -32.88
CA THR A 67 3.92 4.56 -34.00
C THR A 67 2.58 4.78 -34.72
N ALA A 68 2.43 4.25 -35.95
CA ALA A 68 1.27 4.56 -36.81
C ALA A 68 -0.08 4.03 -36.25
N ASP A 69 -0.02 3.00 -35.41
CA ASP A 69 -1.14 2.40 -34.68
C ASP A 69 -1.56 3.18 -33.43
N ASP A 70 -0.74 4.12 -32.95
CA ASP A 70 -1.11 5.01 -31.85
C ASP A 70 -2.07 6.11 -32.33
N MET A 71 -3.37 5.82 -32.36
CA MET A 71 -4.40 6.68 -32.94
C MET A 71 -5.40 7.25 -31.92
N THR A 72 -5.21 7.02 -30.62
CA THR A 72 -6.23 7.35 -29.60
C THR A 72 -6.57 8.84 -29.57
N VAL A 73 -5.57 9.74 -29.59
CA VAL A 73 -5.81 11.21 -29.57
C VAL A 73 -6.58 11.67 -30.79
N GLU A 74 -6.24 11.16 -31.97
CA GLU A 74 -6.89 11.51 -33.23
C GLU A 74 -8.36 11.09 -33.23
N VAL A 75 -8.64 9.85 -32.80
CA VAL A 75 -10.01 9.33 -32.73
C VAL A 75 -10.82 10.09 -31.69
N VAL A 76 -10.23 10.42 -30.53
CA VAL A 76 -10.88 11.22 -29.49
C VAL A 76 -11.16 12.65 -29.98
N ALA A 77 -10.23 13.27 -30.70
CA ALA A 77 -10.43 14.59 -31.29
C ALA A 77 -11.63 14.58 -32.24
N ARG A 78 -11.68 13.61 -33.16
CA ARG A 78 -12.82 13.44 -34.07
C ARG A 78 -14.12 13.21 -33.32
N PHE A 79 -14.12 12.32 -32.33
CA PHE A 79 -15.29 12.02 -31.50
C PHE A 79 -15.82 13.27 -30.78
N CYS A 80 -14.93 14.10 -30.26
CA CYS A 80 -15.29 15.36 -29.58
C CYS A 80 -15.57 16.52 -30.54
N GLY A 81 -15.50 16.31 -31.86
CA GLY A 81 -15.66 17.37 -32.86
C GLY A 81 -14.57 18.45 -32.80
N ARG A 82 -13.34 18.09 -32.41
CA ARG A 82 -12.20 19.00 -32.29
C ARG A 82 -11.19 18.76 -33.40
N GLU A 83 -10.60 19.84 -33.92
CA GLU A 83 -9.44 19.76 -34.82
C GLU A 83 -8.18 19.42 -34.01
N LEU A 84 -7.24 18.70 -34.63
CA LEU A 84 -5.92 18.50 -34.05
C LEU A 84 -5.03 19.71 -34.36
N VAL A 85 -4.39 20.25 -33.33
CA VAL A 85 -3.45 21.36 -33.44
C VAL A 85 -2.11 20.95 -32.86
N LEU A 86 -1.03 21.40 -33.49
CA LEU A 86 0.31 21.22 -32.95
C LEU A 86 0.56 22.22 -31.84
N ASP A 87 0.92 21.73 -30.65
CA ASP A 87 1.38 22.58 -29.55
C ASP A 87 2.91 22.71 -29.59
N PRO A 88 3.47 23.92 -29.87
CA PRO A 88 4.92 24.09 -29.98
C PRO A 88 5.67 23.91 -28.66
N GLY A 89 5.03 24.20 -27.52
CA GLY A 89 5.65 24.08 -26.20
C GLY A 89 5.78 22.61 -25.78
N LEU A 90 4.75 21.82 -26.05
CA LEU A 90 4.74 20.38 -25.88
C LEU A 90 5.71 19.71 -26.84
N GLU A 91 5.77 20.14 -28.11
CA GLU A 91 6.76 19.64 -29.07
C GLU A 91 8.20 19.84 -28.55
N ALA A 92 8.51 21.02 -28.01
CA ALA A 92 9.82 21.30 -27.42
C ALA A 92 10.08 20.40 -26.18
N THR A 93 9.10 20.27 -25.29
CA THR A 93 9.20 19.41 -24.08
C THR A 93 9.48 17.96 -24.46
N ILE A 94 8.77 17.42 -25.44
CA ILE A 94 8.99 16.06 -25.94
C ILE A 94 10.37 15.94 -26.58
N GLY A 95 10.80 16.96 -27.34
CA GLY A 95 12.14 17.03 -27.91
C GLY A 95 13.26 16.95 -26.88
N ASP A 96 13.12 17.63 -25.74
CA ASP A 96 14.09 17.60 -24.64
C ASP A 96 14.15 16.20 -23.99
N ILE A 97 12.99 15.57 -23.76
CA ILE A 97 12.90 14.22 -23.20
C ILE A 97 13.56 13.20 -24.13
N VAL A 98 13.21 13.25 -25.43
CA VAL A 98 13.79 12.40 -26.47
C VAL A 98 15.31 12.57 -26.53
N THR A 99 15.81 13.80 -26.52
CA THR A 99 17.24 14.10 -26.55
C THR A 99 17.97 13.49 -25.35
N GLY A 100 17.40 13.62 -24.14
CA GLY A 100 17.94 13.01 -22.93
C GLY A 100 17.95 11.47 -22.96
N LEU A 101 16.93 10.85 -23.56
CA LEU A 101 16.86 9.40 -23.75
C LEU A 101 17.88 8.92 -24.78
N MET A 102 18.02 9.64 -25.89
CA MET A 102 18.95 9.32 -26.99
C MET A 102 20.42 9.43 -26.57
N ALA A 103 20.76 10.33 -25.63
CA ALA A 103 22.12 10.40 -25.07
C ALA A 103 22.62 9.07 -24.47
N ARG A 104 21.71 8.14 -24.16
CA ARG A 104 22.02 6.79 -23.66
C ARG A 104 22.25 5.75 -24.75
N PHE A 105 21.94 6.06 -26.02
CA PHE A 105 21.99 5.13 -27.15
C PHE A 105 22.74 5.73 -28.36
N PRO A 106 24.04 5.41 -28.54
CA PRO A 106 24.79 5.89 -29.69
C PRO A 106 24.26 5.27 -31.00
N GLY A 107 24.09 6.10 -32.04
CA GLY A 107 23.72 5.66 -33.40
C GLY A 107 22.24 5.82 -33.79
N VAL A 108 21.43 6.51 -32.97
CA VAL A 108 20.03 6.82 -33.30
C VAL A 108 19.96 8.12 -34.10
N ASP A 109 19.18 8.12 -35.18
CA ASP A 109 18.92 9.32 -36.00
C ASP A 109 17.97 10.28 -35.26
N ALA A 110 18.52 11.40 -34.78
CA ALA A 110 17.78 12.39 -34.01
C ALA A 110 16.63 13.03 -34.81
N GLU A 111 16.81 13.23 -36.12
CA GLU A 111 15.80 13.89 -36.94
C GLU A 111 14.60 12.95 -37.16
N ALA A 112 14.87 11.68 -37.46
CA ALA A 112 13.82 10.67 -37.61
C ALA A 112 13.03 10.45 -36.31
N VAL A 113 13.70 10.44 -35.16
CA VAL A 113 13.02 10.28 -33.86
C VAL A 113 12.19 11.52 -33.53
N LEU A 114 12.71 12.73 -33.69
CA LEU A 114 11.93 13.95 -33.47
C LEU A 114 10.71 14.02 -34.39
N ALA A 115 10.85 13.66 -35.67
CA ALA A 115 9.74 13.60 -36.61
C ALA A 115 8.66 12.58 -36.19
N ALA A 116 9.06 11.40 -35.69
CA ALA A 116 8.13 10.40 -35.19
C ALA A 116 7.40 10.83 -33.90
N ASN A 117 8.07 11.59 -33.02
CA ASN A 117 7.45 12.06 -31.77
C ASN A 117 6.61 13.34 -31.98
N ARG A 118 6.77 14.06 -33.10
CA ARG A 118 5.97 15.26 -33.42
C ARG A 118 4.46 15.02 -33.38
N LYS A 119 3.99 13.83 -33.75
CA LYS A 119 2.56 13.48 -33.65
C LYS A 119 2.05 13.44 -32.21
N GLN A 120 2.92 13.21 -31.22
CA GLN A 120 2.52 13.23 -29.80
C GLN A 120 2.30 14.66 -29.29
N ALA A 121 2.75 15.69 -30.03
CA ALA A 121 2.43 17.10 -29.78
C ALA A 121 1.18 17.59 -30.53
N LEU A 122 0.50 16.73 -31.30
CA LEU A 122 -0.79 17.03 -31.90
C LEU A 122 -1.89 16.74 -30.87
N ILE A 123 -2.56 17.79 -30.41
CA ILE A 123 -3.60 17.71 -29.37
C ILE A 123 -4.94 18.24 -29.87
N PRO A 124 -6.08 17.79 -29.32
CA PRO A 124 -7.39 18.33 -29.69
C PRO A 124 -7.47 19.82 -29.30
N ALA A 125 -7.95 20.68 -30.20
CA ALA A 125 -8.03 22.11 -29.97
C ALA A 125 -8.83 22.45 -28.69
N GLY A 126 -8.20 23.19 -27.78
CA GLY A 126 -8.77 23.56 -26.48
C GLY A 126 -8.69 22.49 -25.40
N ALA A 127 -8.01 21.36 -25.65
CA ALA A 127 -7.75 20.36 -24.63
C ALA A 127 -6.73 20.86 -23.59
N VAL A 128 -6.87 20.40 -22.35
CA VAL A 128 -5.85 20.57 -21.31
C VAL A 128 -4.77 19.51 -21.51
N ILE A 129 -3.52 19.94 -21.58
CA ILE A 129 -2.34 19.07 -21.70
C ILE A 129 -1.89 18.65 -20.30
N LEU A 130 -1.60 17.37 -20.12
CA LEU A 130 -0.96 16.81 -18.94
C LEU A 130 0.50 16.51 -19.26
N ASP A 131 1.41 17.05 -18.45
CA ASP A 131 2.85 16.90 -18.66
C ASP A 131 3.25 15.41 -18.77
N PRO A 132 4.04 15.05 -19.78
CA PRO A 132 4.41 13.67 -20.01
C PRO A 132 5.44 13.18 -18.97
N VAL A 133 5.25 11.96 -18.46
CA VAL A 133 6.27 11.23 -17.67
C VAL A 133 7.28 10.54 -18.59
N GLY A 134 6.79 10.05 -19.74
CA GLY A 134 7.58 9.53 -20.87
C GLY A 134 7.61 10.57 -22.00
N THR A 135 7.40 10.16 -23.24
CA THR A 135 7.22 11.10 -24.37
C THR A 135 5.75 11.37 -24.68
N ALA A 136 4.85 10.46 -24.28
CA ALA A 136 3.42 10.58 -24.52
C ALA A 136 2.75 11.48 -23.47
N PRO A 137 2.18 12.63 -23.85
CA PRO A 137 1.41 13.48 -22.94
C PRO A 137 0.01 12.91 -22.74
N GLY A 138 -0.62 13.33 -21.65
CA GLY A 138 -2.04 13.07 -21.42
C GLY A 138 -2.84 14.26 -21.92
N VAL A 139 -4.10 14.04 -22.28
CA VAL A 139 -5.00 15.14 -22.66
C VAL A 139 -6.36 14.99 -22.01
N VAL A 140 -6.95 16.12 -21.62
CA VAL A 140 -8.34 16.21 -21.16
C VAL A 140 -9.11 17.07 -22.13
N VAL A 141 -10.13 16.50 -22.75
CA VAL A 141 -11.02 17.20 -23.69
C VAL A 141 -12.33 17.50 -23.00
N GLU A 142 -12.60 18.78 -22.78
CA GLU A 142 -13.84 19.25 -22.18
C GLU A 142 -15.03 19.05 -23.12
N GLY A 143 -16.11 18.51 -22.57
CA GLY A 143 -17.36 18.17 -23.24
C GLY A 143 -18.28 17.37 -22.31
N HIS A 144 -19.37 16.85 -22.87
CA HIS A 144 -20.24 15.88 -22.18
C HIS A 144 -20.42 14.65 -23.10
N PRO A 145 -19.79 13.51 -22.78
CA PRO A 145 -18.84 13.31 -21.67
C PRO A 145 -17.55 14.13 -21.79
N THR A 146 -16.91 14.41 -20.65
CA THR A 146 -15.50 14.80 -20.63
C THR A 146 -14.63 13.57 -20.94
N VAL A 147 -13.64 13.72 -21.81
CA VAL A 147 -12.77 12.60 -22.22
C VAL A 147 -11.33 12.83 -21.77
N VAL A 148 -10.82 11.91 -20.95
CA VAL A 148 -9.43 11.86 -20.48
C VAL A 148 -8.68 10.79 -21.27
N VAL A 149 -7.48 11.12 -21.76
CA VAL A 149 -6.63 10.22 -22.52
C VAL A 149 -5.28 10.12 -21.84
N LEU A 150 -4.89 8.91 -21.43
CA LEU A 150 -3.69 8.63 -20.66
C LEU A 150 -2.79 7.61 -21.38
N PRO A 151 -1.48 7.56 -21.08
CA PRO A 151 -0.58 6.60 -21.69
C PRO A 151 -0.89 5.15 -21.28
N GLY A 152 -0.42 4.19 -22.09
CA GLY A 152 -0.60 2.76 -21.83
C GLY A 152 0.28 2.20 -20.69
N PRO A 153 1.58 2.53 -20.60
CA PRO A 153 2.43 2.01 -19.53
C PRO A 153 1.96 2.49 -18.13
N PRO A 154 1.73 1.58 -17.15
CA PRO A 154 1.28 1.96 -15.81
C PRO A 154 2.22 2.94 -15.09
N ARG A 155 3.53 2.81 -15.30
CA ARG A 155 4.56 3.70 -14.74
C ARG A 155 4.46 5.15 -15.24
N GLU A 156 3.79 5.37 -16.37
CA GLU A 156 3.56 6.70 -16.95
C GLU A 156 2.16 7.21 -16.59
N LEU A 157 1.14 6.34 -16.66
CA LEU A 157 -0.26 6.71 -16.34
C LEU A 157 -0.45 7.07 -14.86
N GLN A 158 0.04 6.25 -13.94
CA GLN A 158 -0.27 6.40 -12.52
C GLN A 158 0.19 7.74 -11.92
N PRO A 159 1.40 8.25 -12.23
CA PRO A 159 1.80 9.60 -11.81
C PRO A 159 0.94 10.71 -12.43
N MET A 160 0.46 10.54 -13.66
CA MET A 160 -0.35 11.54 -14.39
C MET A 160 -1.81 11.59 -13.91
N TRP A 161 -2.30 10.53 -13.28
CA TRP A 161 -3.68 10.46 -12.80
C TRP A 161 -4.07 11.63 -11.91
N GLN A 162 -3.20 12.02 -10.97
CA GLN A 162 -3.47 13.14 -10.06
C GLN A 162 -3.63 14.47 -10.80
N ALA A 163 -2.80 14.71 -11.82
CA ALA A 163 -2.91 15.90 -12.67
C ALA A 163 -4.19 15.88 -13.50
N ALA A 164 -4.56 14.71 -14.05
CA ALA A 164 -5.80 14.56 -14.81
C ALA A 164 -7.04 14.88 -13.97
N VAL A 165 -7.14 14.31 -12.77
CA VAL A 165 -8.25 14.51 -11.85
C VAL A 165 -8.32 15.96 -11.38
N ALA A 166 -7.19 16.64 -11.20
CA ALA A 166 -7.15 18.02 -10.75
C ALA A 166 -7.65 19.04 -11.79
N THR A 167 -7.88 18.65 -13.05
CA THR A 167 -8.40 19.55 -14.08
C THR A 167 -9.85 19.97 -13.81
N ASP A 168 -10.20 21.21 -14.16
CA ASP A 168 -11.55 21.75 -13.97
C ASP A 168 -12.61 20.92 -14.71
N ALA A 169 -12.30 20.47 -15.94
CA ALA A 169 -13.21 19.65 -16.74
C ALA A 169 -13.51 18.29 -16.08
N VAL A 170 -12.49 17.61 -15.54
CA VAL A 170 -12.71 16.37 -14.80
C VAL A 170 -13.48 16.66 -13.52
N GLN A 171 -13.09 17.67 -12.73
CA GLN A 171 -13.82 18.03 -11.51
C GLN A 171 -15.30 18.35 -11.76
N ALA A 172 -15.63 19.02 -12.86
CA ALA A 172 -17.00 19.28 -13.28
C ALA A 172 -17.74 17.99 -13.65
N ALA A 173 -17.11 17.11 -14.44
CA ALA A 173 -17.69 15.82 -14.84
C ALA A 173 -17.98 14.91 -13.64
N ILE A 174 -17.16 14.97 -12.60
CA ILE A 174 -17.36 14.19 -11.37
C ILE A 174 -17.99 15.01 -10.24
N ALA A 175 -18.63 16.16 -10.53
CA ALA A 175 -19.22 17.01 -9.49
C ALA A 175 -20.40 16.35 -8.76
N GLY A 176 -21.14 15.47 -9.44
CA GLY A 176 -22.26 14.70 -8.88
C GLY A 176 -21.85 13.45 -8.09
N ARG A 177 -20.54 13.20 -7.93
CA ARG A 177 -20.03 12.02 -7.21
C ARG A 177 -20.48 12.01 -5.76
N THR A 178 -20.73 10.81 -5.23
CA THR A 178 -20.98 10.62 -3.81
C THR A 178 -19.71 10.95 -3.06
N GLN A 179 -19.75 11.91 -2.14
CA GLN A 179 -18.61 12.16 -1.27
C GLN A 179 -18.62 11.13 -0.16
N TYR A 180 -17.65 10.22 -0.17
CA TYR A 180 -17.47 9.30 0.94
C TYR A 180 -16.44 9.86 1.93
N ARG A 181 -16.70 9.62 3.20
CA ARG A 181 -15.63 9.54 4.21
C ARG A 181 -15.20 8.09 4.32
N GLN A 182 -13.91 7.91 4.57
CA GLN A 182 -13.33 6.61 4.83
C GLN A 182 -12.59 6.66 6.15
N GLU A 183 -12.95 5.76 7.04
CA GLU A 183 -12.30 5.62 8.34
C GLU A 183 -11.76 4.20 8.47
N THR A 184 -10.65 4.04 9.19
CA THR A 184 -10.00 2.74 9.34
C THR A 184 -9.71 2.43 10.81
N VAL A 185 -10.28 1.33 11.28
CA VAL A 185 -9.97 0.77 12.59
C VAL A 185 -9.05 -0.43 12.40
N ARG A 186 -7.93 -0.46 13.14
CA ARG A 186 -7.01 -1.60 13.15
C ARG A 186 -6.97 -2.26 14.51
N MET A 187 -7.02 -3.59 14.47
CA MET A 187 -7.05 -4.45 15.65
C MET A 187 -5.98 -5.53 15.59
N PHE A 188 -5.48 -5.94 16.75
CA PHE A 188 -4.53 -7.02 16.89
C PHE A 188 -4.89 -7.93 18.08
N GLY A 189 -4.81 -9.25 17.87
CA GLY A 189 -5.15 -10.24 18.89
C GLY A 189 -6.61 -10.68 18.91
N LEU A 190 -7.46 -10.12 18.06
CA LEU A 190 -8.86 -10.54 17.87
C LEU A 190 -8.97 -11.58 16.74
N PRO A 191 -9.62 -12.74 16.95
CA PRO A 191 -9.99 -13.65 15.87
C PRO A 191 -11.07 -13.06 14.95
N GLU A 192 -11.03 -13.37 13.65
CA GLU A 192 -12.02 -12.91 12.66
C GLU A 192 -13.46 -13.19 13.08
N SER A 193 -13.71 -14.35 13.71
CA SER A 193 -15.03 -14.74 14.21
C SER A 193 -15.57 -13.77 15.28
N GLY A 194 -14.71 -13.22 16.13
CA GLY A 194 -15.10 -12.26 17.16
C GLY A 194 -15.48 -10.90 16.58
N LEU A 195 -14.77 -10.47 15.54
CA LEU A 195 -15.15 -9.28 14.78
C LEU A 195 -16.49 -9.51 14.06
N ALA A 196 -16.65 -10.65 13.39
CA ALA A 196 -17.87 -10.99 12.65
C ALA A 196 -19.11 -11.06 13.57
N GLU A 197 -18.98 -11.57 14.79
CA GLU A 197 -20.04 -11.51 15.80
C GLU A 197 -20.41 -10.07 16.16
N THR A 198 -19.42 -9.20 16.34
CA THR A 198 -19.67 -7.80 16.70
C THR A 198 -20.33 -7.01 15.58
N LEU A 199 -19.93 -7.26 14.33
CA LEU A 199 -20.57 -6.63 13.17
C LEU A 199 -22.02 -7.09 13.00
N ARG A 200 -22.32 -8.37 13.23
CA ARG A 200 -23.71 -8.89 13.20
C ARG A 200 -24.59 -8.27 14.28
N ASP A 201 -24.06 -8.09 15.49
CA ASP A 201 -24.81 -7.43 16.55
C ASP A 201 -25.00 -5.93 16.26
N ALA A 202 -23.99 -5.27 15.68
CA ALA A 202 -24.07 -3.88 15.26
C ALA A 202 -25.12 -3.68 14.15
N GLU A 203 -25.24 -4.61 13.21
CA GLU A 203 -26.27 -4.59 12.16
C GLU A 203 -27.70 -4.52 12.74
N GLY A 204 -27.95 -5.18 13.88
CA GLY A 204 -29.25 -5.14 14.56
C GLY A 204 -29.45 -3.96 15.52
N THR A 205 -28.40 -3.24 15.90
CA THR A 205 -28.44 -2.25 17.00
C THR A 205 -28.04 -0.84 16.60
N VAL A 206 -27.26 -0.66 15.52
CA VAL A 206 -26.78 0.63 15.02
C VAL A 206 -27.75 1.16 13.97
N PRO A 207 -28.44 2.29 14.21
CA PRO A 207 -29.31 2.89 13.21
C PRO A 207 -28.53 3.31 11.96
N GLY A 208 -28.99 2.89 10.78
CA GLY A 208 -28.35 3.21 9.50
C GLY A 208 -27.07 2.43 9.21
N PHE A 209 -26.85 1.29 9.87
CA PHE A 209 -25.71 0.41 9.62
C PHE A 209 -25.63 -0.07 8.15
N ASP A 210 -26.77 -0.27 7.50
CA ASP A 210 -26.90 -0.65 6.10
C ASP A 210 -26.32 0.37 5.12
N ARG A 211 -26.11 1.62 5.57
CA ARG A 211 -25.49 2.70 4.80
C ARG A 211 -23.96 2.78 5.00
N LEU A 212 -23.39 1.90 5.82
CA LEU A 212 -21.96 1.77 6.03
C LEU A 212 -21.40 0.66 5.14
N GLU A 213 -20.51 1.01 4.22
CA GLU A 213 -19.75 0.04 3.43
C GLU A 213 -18.55 -0.44 4.25
N ILE A 214 -18.66 -1.63 4.84
CA ILE A 214 -17.64 -2.19 5.73
C ILE A 214 -16.87 -3.31 5.02
N THR A 215 -15.55 -3.13 4.88
CA THR A 215 -14.63 -4.16 4.39
C THR A 215 -13.69 -4.59 5.51
N THR A 216 -13.58 -5.91 5.73
CA THR A 216 -12.65 -6.48 6.72
C THR A 216 -11.50 -7.21 6.01
N CYS A 217 -10.27 -7.00 6.49
CA CYS A 217 -9.08 -7.62 5.92
C CYS A 217 -8.13 -8.09 7.03
N LEU A 218 -7.64 -9.32 6.93
CA LEU A 218 -6.59 -9.85 7.81
C LEU A 218 -5.23 -9.79 7.09
N ARG A 219 -4.32 -8.94 7.58
CA ARG A 219 -2.95 -8.81 7.02
C ARG A 219 -1.92 -8.93 8.13
N ARG A 220 -0.92 -9.81 7.95
CA ARG A 220 0.17 -10.05 8.92
C ARG A 220 -0.29 -10.34 10.37
N GLY A 221 -1.51 -10.83 10.55
CA GLY A 221 -2.12 -11.09 11.86
C GLY A 221 -2.86 -9.89 12.49
N GLU A 222 -3.00 -8.78 11.76
CA GLU A 222 -3.78 -7.60 12.13
C GLU A 222 -5.08 -7.58 11.34
N LEU A 223 -6.18 -7.27 12.02
CA LEU A 223 -7.47 -7.02 11.40
C LEU A 223 -7.60 -5.54 11.07
N GLU A 224 -8.02 -5.26 9.86
CA GLU A 224 -8.31 -3.93 9.35
C GLU A 224 -9.78 -3.87 8.97
N ILE A 225 -10.47 -2.86 9.49
CA ILE A 225 -11.87 -2.58 9.19
C ILE A 225 -11.87 -1.22 8.50
N VAL A 226 -12.11 -1.23 7.20
CA VAL A 226 -12.28 -0.02 6.41
C VAL A 226 -13.77 0.23 6.29
N THR A 227 -14.24 1.38 6.78
CA THR A 227 -15.64 1.78 6.68
C THR A 227 -15.76 3.01 5.83
N ARG A 228 -16.57 2.92 4.77
CA ARG A 228 -16.91 4.03 3.90
C ARG A 228 -18.38 4.40 4.06
N PHE A 229 -18.66 5.71 4.08
CA PHE A 229 -19.99 6.23 4.34
C PHE A 229 -20.11 7.68 3.86
N GLU A 230 -21.31 8.14 3.56
CA GLU A 230 -21.55 9.55 3.23
C GLU A 230 -21.46 10.45 4.49
N PRO A 231 -21.08 11.73 4.39
CA PRO A 231 -20.99 12.63 5.54
C PRO A 231 -22.23 12.68 6.44
N GLN A 232 -23.43 12.49 5.86
CA GLN A 232 -24.69 12.45 6.61
C GLN A 232 -24.83 11.21 7.52
N ASP A 233 -24.04 10.16 7.26
CA ASP A 233 -24.06 8.88 7.98
C ASP A 233 -22.96 8.77 9.04
N GLU A 234 -22.27 9.87 9.32
CA GLU A 234 -21.24 9.97 10.37
C GLU A 234 -21.74 9.51 11.74
N ALA A 235 -23.03 9.72 12.05
CA ALA A 235 -23.64 9.24 13.28
C ALA A 235 -23.69 7.70 13.36
N ALA A 236 -23.96 7.02 12.23
CA ALA A 236 -23.97 5.57 12.16
C ALA A 236 -22.56 5.00 12.34
N TYR A 237 -21.56 5.58 11.67
CA TYR A 237 -20.16 5.20 11.86
C TYR A 237 -19.71 5.41 13.32
N THR A 238 -20.07 6.54 13.93
CA THR A 238 -19.73 6.83 15.33
C THR A 238 -20.32 5.78 16.28
N ALA A 239 -21.56 5.34 16.05
CA ALA A 239 -22.20 4.29 16.83
C ALA A 239 -21.53 2.92 16.62
N LEU A 240 -21.16 2.58 15.38
CA LEU A 240 -20.37 1.38 15.09
C LEU A 240 -19.02 1.40 15.84
N LEU A 241 -18.28 2.51 15.77
CA LEU A 241 -17.01 2.67 16.45
C LEU A 241 -17.16 2.55 17.98
N ALA A 242 -18.24 3.07 18.55
CA ALA A 242 -18.55 2.89 19.97
C ALA A 242 -18.79 1.41 20.32
N ALA A 243 -19.56 0.67 19.53
CA ALA A 243 -19.79 -0.76 19.74
C ALA A 243 -18.48 -1.58 19.63
N LEU A 244 -17.62 -1.24 18.67
CA LEU A 244 -16.29 -1.88 18.54
C LEU A 244 -15.42 -1.57 19.77
N ARG A 245 -15.39 -0.32 20.25
CA ARG A 245 -14.62 0.07 21.43
C ARG A 245 -15.14 -0.58 22.71
N GLU A 246 -16.45 -0.69 22.88
CA GLU A 246 -17.04 -1.31 24.06
C GLU A 246 -16.60 -2.77 24.22
N ARG A 247 -16.53 -3.51 23.11
CA ARG A 247 -16.20 -4.95 23.12
C ARG A 247 -14.71 -5.24 22.98
N HIS A 248 -13.99 -4.45 22.20
CA HIS A 248 -12.62 -4.74 21.74
C HIS A 248 -11.62 -3.62 22.04
N ALA A 249 -11.84 -2.86 23.12
CA ALA A 249 -10.95 -1.76 23.52
C ALA A 249 -9.46 -2.15 23.60
N ARG A 250 -9.17 -3.40 24.00
CA ARG A 250 -7.80 -3.90 24.19
C ARG A 250 -7.14 -4.29 22.87
N GLU A 251 -7.93 -4.74 21.91
CA GLU A 251 -7.48 -5.25 20.62
C GLU A 251 -7.32 -4.09 19.61
N ILE A 252 -8.10 -3.01 19.75
CA ILE A 252 -7.98 -1.81 18.92
C ILE A 252 -6.68 -1.07 19.24
N PHE A 253 -5.80 -0.92 18.25
CA PHE A 253 -4.56 -0.15 18.38
C PHE A 253 -4.55 1.13 17.54
N SER A 254 -5.46 1.27 16.59
CA SER A 254 -5.65 2.48 15.78
C SER A 254 -7.12 2.66 15.40
N THR A 255 -7.59 3.91 15.43
CA THR A 255 -8.90 4.32 14.89
C THR A 255 -8.79 5.36 13.79
N ASP A 256 -7.57 5.73 13.42
CA ASP A 256 -7.19 6.72 12.41
C ASP A 256 -6.44 6.07 11.22
N GLY A 257 -6.44 4.74 11.16
CA GLY A 257 -5.74 3.95 10.14
C GLY A 257 -4.23 3.85 10.29
N ALA A 258 -3.60 4.49 11.29
CA ALA A 258 -2.16 4.44 11.52
C ALA A 258 -1.66 3.00 11.69
N LEU A 259 -0.59 2.64 10.95
CA LEU A 259 0.01 1.32 11.03
C LEU A 259 0.80 1.14 12.33
N ILE A 260 0.97 -0.10 12.79
CA ILE A 260 1.81 -0.37 13.97
C ILE A 260 3.24 0.12 13.76
N ASP A 261 3.73 0.03 12.52
CA ASP A 261 5.05 0.51 12.10
C ASP A 261 5.17 2.04 12.26
N ASP A 262 4.12 2.81 11.96
CA ASP A 262 4.08 4.27 12.20
C ASP A 262 4.15 4.57 13.69
N GLN A 263 3.30 3.92 14.46
CA GLN A 263 3.19 4.18 15.89
C GLN A 263 4.48 3.83 16.63
N VAL A 264 5.12 2.69 16.31
CA VAL A 264 6.40 2.30 16.90
C VAL A 264 7.52 3.27 16.51
N ALA A 265 7.61 3.68 15.24
CA ALA A 265 8.62 4.65 14.81
C ALA A 265 8.46 5.99 15.53
N GLU A 266 7.22 6.46 15.71
CA GLU A 266 6.93 7.68 16.46
C GLU A 266 7.31 7.57 17.94
N LEU A 267 6.93 6.47 18.59
CA LEU A 267 7.26 6.20 19.99
C LEU A 267 8.77 6.06 20.25
N LEU A 268 9.54 5.69 19.21
CA LEU A 268 11.00 5.60 19.26
C LEU A 268 11.69 6.93 18.94
N ARG A 269 10.97 8.00 18.62
CA ARG A 269 11.59 9.31 18.34
C ARG A 269 12.37 9.78 19.56
N GLY A 270 13.66 10.08 19.35
CA GLY A 270 14.58 10.46 20.43
C GLY A 270 15.07 9.30 21.30
N ARG A 271 14.77 8.05 20.94
CA ARG A 271 15.25 6.83 21.59
C ARG A 271 15.97 5.95 20.58
N ARG A 272 16.86 5.10 21.08
CA ARG A 272 17.55 4.08 20.28
C ARG A 272 17.03 2.69 20.62
N ILE A 273 16.73 1.88 19.59
CA ILE A 273 16.33 0.49 19.71
C ILE A 273 17.42 -0.46 19.19
N ALA A 274 17.64 -1.56 19.90
CA ALA A 274 18.44 -2.70 19.44
C ALA A 274 17.61 -3.99 19.34
N THR A 275 17.95 -4.89 18.43
CA THR A 275 17.29 -6.21 18.31
C THR A 275 18.21 -7.38 18.63
N ALA A 276 17.64 -8.44 19.22
CA ALA A 276 18.28 -9.74 19.41
C ALA A 276 17.39 -10.85 18.84
N GLU A 277 17.74 -11.39 17.68
CA GLU A 277 16.86 -12.27 16.93
C GLU A 277 17.43 -13.68 16.81
N SER A 278 16.65 -14.69 17.17
CA SER A 278 16.93 -16.10 16.87
C SER A 278 16.02 -16.58 15.75
N CYS A 279 14.80 -17.03 16.03
CA CYS A 279 13.95 -17.69 15.04
C CYS A 279 13.51 -16.78 13.87
N THR A 280 13.42 -15.47 14.07
CA THR A 280 13.12 -14.50 13.00
C THR A 280 14.31 -14.23 12.09
N ALA A 281 15.54 -14.39 12.59
CA ALA A 281 16.78 -14.25 11.83
C ALA A 281 16.94 -12.90 11.11
N GLY A 282 16.62 -11.79 11.78
CA GLY A 282 16.81 -10.43 11.26
C GLY A 282 15.56 -9.79 10.65
N LEU A 283 14.43 -10.50 10.61
CA LEU A 283 13.19 -9.97 10.03
C LEU A 283 12.62 -8.78 10.82
N LEU A 284 12.81 -8.74 12.15
CA LEU A 284 12.37 -7.57 12.93
C LEU A 284 13.26 -6.36 12.64
N ALA A 285 14.58 -6.54 12.61
CA ALA A 285 15.51 -5.48 12.22
C ALA A 285 15.16 -4.93 10.83
N ALA A 286 14.94 -5.83 9.85
CA ALA A 286 14.53 -5.45 8.49
C ALA A 286 13.27 -4.58 8.51
N ARG A 287 12.21 -5.03 9.20
CA ARG A 287 10.94 -4.30 9.34
C ARG A 287 11.12 -2.91 9.97
N LEU A 288 11.88 -2.80 11.05
CA LEU A 288 12.17 -1.51 11.70
C LEU A 288 12.93 -0.55 10.76
N THR A 289 13.71 -1.08 9.82
CA THR A 289 14.51 -0.32 8.85
C THR A 289 13.83 -0.06 7.50
N GLU A 290 12.63 -0.60 7.23
CA GLU A 290 11.90 -0.35 5.98
C GLU A 290 11.57 1.14 5.80
N ARG A 291 11.44 1.88 6.90
CA ARG A 291 11.14 3.31 6.89
C ARG A 291 12.38 4.17 6.63
N PRO A 292 12.29 5.14 5.69
CA PRO A 292 13.29 6.20 5.58
C PRO A 292 13.48 6.92 6.93
N GLY A 293 14.73 7.24 7.26
CA GLY A 293 15.07 7.87 8.55
C GLY A 293 15.22 6.91 9.73
N SER A 294 15.05 5.59 9.52
CA SER A 294 15.19 4.57 10.56
C SER A 294 16.56 4.53 11.24
N SER A 295 17.62 5.03 10.58
CA SER A 295 18.95 5.20 11.18
C SER A 295 18.97 6.14 12.40
N ALA A 296 17.95 6.99 12.56
CA ALA A 296 17.81 7.87 13.73
C ALA A 296 17.44 7.11 15.02
N TYR A 297 16.75 5.97 14.90
CA TYR A 297 16.28 5.20 16.07
C TYR A 297 16.79 3.76 16.10
N VAL A 298 17.17 3.13 14.99
CA VAL A 298 17.73 1.77 15.00
C VAL A 298 19.24 1.83 15.27
N ALA A 299 19.66 1.31 16.43
CA ALA A 299 21.08 1.25 16.80
C ALA A 299 21.83 0.08 16.14
N GLY A 300 21.12 -1.02 15.87
CA GLY A 300 21.68 -2.25 15.32
C GLY A 300 20.95 -3.48 15.85
N GLY A 301 21.46 -4.66 15.51
CA GLY A 301 20.91 -5.91 16.02
C GLY A 301 21.88 -7.08 15.93
N VAL A 302 21.59 -8.13 16.68
CA VAL A 302 22.32 -9.40 16.65
C VAL A 302 21.38 -10.51 16.23
N VAL A 303 21.76 -11.25 15.19
CA VAL A 303 21.12 -12.53 14.86
C VAL A 303 21.84 -13.66 15.63
N ALA A 304 21.34 -13.96 16.84
CA ALA A 304 21.90 -14.97 17.74
C ALA A 304 21.29 -16.36 17.49
N TYR A 305 21.51 -16.90 16.29
CA TYR A 305 20.83 -18.11 15.83
C TYR A 305 21.29 -19.39 16.55
N ALA A 306 22.58 -19.46 16.93
CA ALA A 306 23.16 -20.54 17.73
C ALA A 306 23.21 -20.17 19.23
N ASN A 307 23.27 -21.18 20.12
CA ASN A 307 23.43 -20.94 21.56
C ASN A 307 24.74 -20.23 21.88
N THR A 308 25.84 -20.61 21.22
CA THR A 308 27.13 -19.91 21.35
C THR A 308 27.02 -18.44 20.96
N ALA A 309 26.28 -18.11 19.89
CA ALA A 309 26.03 -16.73 19.52
C ALA A 309 25.22 -15.95 20.57
N LYS A 310 24.29 -16.60 21.29
CA LYS A 310 23.58 -15.98 22.42
C LYS A 310 24.55 -15.65 23.56
N THR A 311 25.48 -16.55 23.86
CA THR A 311 26.49 -16.32 24.90
C THR A 311 27.55 -15.30 24.48
N ASP A 312 28.19 -15.48 23.33
CA ASP A 312 29.34 -14.68 22.89
C ASP A 312 28.95 -13.25 22.50
N LEU A 313 27.78 -13.06 21.87
CA LEU A 313 27.39 -11.75 21.33
C LEU A 313 26.46 -10.98 22.26
N LEU A 314 25.63 -11.69 23.04
CA LEU A 314 24.62 -11.08 23.91
C LEU A 314 24.88 -11.32 25.40
N GLY A 315 25.92 -12.06 25.77
CA GLY A 315 26.26 -12.30 27.18
C GLY A 315 25.25 -13.18 27.91
N VAL A 316 24.47 -14.00 27.20
CA VAL A 316 23.55 -14.95 27.83
C VAL A 316 24.35 -16.04 28.55
N ASP A 317 24.15 -16.17 29.85
CA ASP A 317 24.78 -17.23 30.66
C ASP A 317 24.41 -18.62 30.08
N ALA A 318 25.42 -19.44 29.81
CA ALA A 318 25.21 -20.78 29.27
C ALA A 318 24.35 -21.64 30.21
N THR A 319 24.47 -21.43 31.53
CA THR A 319 23.68 -22.17 32.53
C THR A 319 22.18 -21.88 32.45
N LEU A 320 21.77 -20.68 32.02
CA LEU A 320 20.37 -20.35 31.74
C LEU A 320 19.82 -21.17 30.56
N ILE A 321 20.63 -21.33 29.52
CA ILE A 321 20.27 -22.12 28.33
C ILE A 321 20.17 -23.59 28.70
N ASP A 322 21.10 -24.11 29.51
CA ASP A 322 21.07 -25.51 29.95
C ASP A 322 19.86 -25.82 30.83
N ALA A 323 19.51 -24.90 31.75
CA ALA A 323 18.40 -25.09 32.68
C ALA A 323 17.01 -24.94 32.05
N HIS A 324 16.83 -23.96 31.16
CA HIS A 324 15.49 -23.60 30.64
C HIS A 324 15.31 -23.89 29.13
N GLY A 325 16.40 -24.17 28.42
CA GLY A 325 16.46 -24.24 26.97
C GLY A 325 16.49 -22.85 26.32
N ALA A 326 17.01 -22.80 25.09
CA ALA A 326 17.18 -21.56 24.31
C ALA A 326 15.87 -20.85 23.96
N VAL A 327 14.75 -21.58 23.98
CA VAL A 327 13.38 -21.03 23.84
C VAL A 327 12.74 -21.06 25.21
N SER A 328 12.91 -19.94 25.93
CA SER A 328 12.36 -19.70 27.25
C SER A 328 12.37 -18.19 27.54
N GLU A 329 11.51 -17.77 28.47
CA GLU A 329 11.45 -16.38 28.91
C GLU A 329 12.78 -15.89 29.48
N PRO A 330 13.46 -16.60 30.42
CA PRO A 330 14.75 -16.15 30.96
C PRO A 330 15.82 -15.91 29.90
N VAL A 331 15.88 -16.75 28.86
CA VAL A 331 16.82 -16.57 27.75
C VAL A 331 16.42 -15.38 26.89
N ALA A 332 15.14 -15.20 26.58
CA ALA A 332 14.66 -14.01 25.87
C ALA A 332 15.01 -12.73 26.65
N GLU A 333 14.87 -12.74 27.97
CA GLU A 333 15.20 -11.59 28.80
C GLU A 333 16.69 -11.25 28.75
N ALA A 334 17.54 -12.27 28.93
CA ALA A 334 18.99 -12.12 28.88
C ALA A 334 19.45 -11.63 27.51
N MET A 335 18.84 -12.14 26.42
CA MET A 335 19.09 -11.65 25.07
C MET A 335 18.75 -10.17 24.91
N ALA A 336 17.61 -9.72 25.45
CA ALA A 336 17.20 -8.31 25.34
C ALA A 336 18.13 -7.39 26.14
N ARG A 337 18.50 -7.76 27.38
CA ARG A 337 19.49 -7.02 28.19
C ARG A 337 20.86 -6.97 27.51
N GLY A 338 21.29 -8.09 26.92
CA GLY A 338 22.51 -8.19 26.14
C GLY A 338 22.55 -7.20 24.97
N ALA A 339 21.46 -7.12 24.20
CA ALA A 339 21.35 -6.18 23.10
C ALA A 339 21.33 -4.72 23.58
N LEU A 340 20.61 -4.43 24.66
CA LEU A 340 20.57 -3.09 25.27
C LEU A 340 21.98 -2.60 25.62
N SER A 341 22.74 -3.44 26.34
CA SER A 341 24.12 -3.14 26.75
C SER A 341 25.07 -3.03 25.55
N ARG A 342 25.01 -3.99 24.62
CA ARG A 342 25.93 -4.06 23.47
C ARG A 342 25.87 -2.83 22.57
N PHE A 343 24.67 -2.29 22.35
CA PHE A 343 24.46 -1.18 21.42
C PHE A 343 24.30 0.18 22.12
N GLY A 344 24.35 0.23 23.46
CA GLY A 344 24.07 1.45 24.22
C GLY A 344 22.72 2.05 23.85
N ALA A 345 21.70 1.19 23.67
CA ALA A 345 20.36 1.57 23.25
C ALA A 345 19.46 1.85 24.47
N ASP A 346 18.38 2.62 24.27
CA ASP A 346 17.40 2.91 25.32
C ASP A 346 16.33 1.82 25.43
N THR A 347 16.13 1.10 24.32
CA THR A 347 15.14 0.03 24.16
C THR A 347 15.81 -1.15 23.50
N ALA A 348 15.48 -2.37 23.91
CA ALA A 348 15.89 -3.57 23.20
C ALA A 348 14.76 -4.58 23.13
N ILE A 349 14.73 -5.38 22.07
CA ILE A 349 13.78 -6.46 21.91
C ILE A 349 14.47 -7.75 21.49
N ALA A 350 14.11 -8.84 22.15
CA ALA A 350 14.58 -10.18 21.84
C ALA A 350 13.45 -11.11 21.38
N ILE A 351 13.77 -11.98 20.43
CA ILE A 351 12.88 -13.03 19.93
C ILE A 351 13.63 -14.36 19.89
N THR A 352 13.11 -15.36 20.61
CA THR A 352 13.60 -16.76 20.52
C THR A 352 12.42 -17.73 20.46
N GLY A 353 12.48 -18.73 19.59
CA GLY A 353 11.31 -19.57 19.33
C GLY A 353 11.58 -20.80 18.47
N VAL A 354 10.58 -21.68 18.42
CA VAL A 354 10.55 -22.89 17.59
C VAL A 354 9.72 -22.63 16.33
N ALA A 355 10.35 -22.13 15.27
CA ALA A 355 9.62 -21.84 14.03
C ALA A 355 9.19 -23.09 13.24
N GLY A 356 9.76 -24.27 13.51
CA GLY A 356 9.44 -25.49 12.78
C GLY A 356 10.23 -25.69 11.48
N PRO A 357 9.95 -26.79 10.73
CA PRO A 357 8.91 -27.78 11.02
C PRO A 357 9.27 -28.77 12.15
N GLY A 358 10.55 -28.86 12.54
CA GLY A 358 11.02 -29.67 13.67
C GLY A 358 11.40 -28.84 14.90
N GLY A 359 11.97 -29.51 15.91
CA GLY A 359 12.49 -28.85 17.13
C GLY A 359 11.46 -28.54 18.20
N GLY A 360 10.19 -28.88 17.97
CA GLY A 360 9.13 -28.82 18.98
C GLY A 360 9.17 -30.00 19.94
N THR A 361 8.62 -29.80 21.13
CA THR A 361 8.36 -30.83 22.14
C THR A 361 6.91 -30.70 22.60
N GLU A 362 6.40 -31.67 23.38
CA GLU A 362 5.04 -31.59 23.92
C GLU A 362 4.82 -30.32 24.77
N GLY A 363 5.80 -29.93 25.58
CA GLY A 363 5.74 -28.71 26.40
C GLY A 363 6.10 -27.41 25.67
N LYS A 364 6.79 -27.48 24.53
CA LYS A 364 7.20 -26.34 23.69
C LYS A 364 7.01 -26.71 22.22
N PRO A 365 5.77 -26.75 21.71
CA PRO A 365 5.50 -27.20 20.34
C PRO A 365 6.08 -26.24 19.30
N VAL A 366 6.05 -26.67 18.04
CA VAL A 366 6.29 -25.76 16.91
C VAL A 366 5.30 -24.59 16.99
N GLY A 367 5.80 -23.38 16.80
CA GLY A 367 5.05 -22.14 16.99
C GLY A 367 5.30 -21.46 18.34
N THR A 368 5.91 -22.12 19.33
CA THR A 368 6.25 -21.46 20.61
C THR A 368 7.34 -20.42 20.41
N VAL A 369 7.05 -19.16 20.74
CA VAL A 369 7.99 -18.03 20.65
C VAL A 369 7.92 -17.19 21.92
N CYS A 370 9.09 -16.91 22.48
CA CYS A 370 9.32 -16.03 23.62
C CYS A 370 9.82 -14.68 23.11
N PHE A 371 9.18 -13.62 23.59
CA PHE A 371 9.47 -12.23 23.26
C PHE A 371 9.82 -11.49 24.55
N SER A 372 10.77 -10.57 24.46
CA SER A 372 11.13 -9.74 25.60
C SER A 372 11.50 -8.34 25.13
N VAL A 373 10.88 -7.31 25.72
CA VAL A 373 11.26 -5.91 25.54
C VAL A 373 11.90 -5.42 26.84
N ALA A 374 13.11 -4.86 26.72
CA ALA A 374 13.86 -4.24 27.80
C ALA A 374 13.94 -2.72 27.56
N LEU A 375 13.71 -1.94 28.61
CA LEU A 375 13.91 -0.49 28.63
C LEU A 375 15.09 -0.15 29.55
N ALA A 376 15.84 0.90 29.19
CA ALA A 376 17.03 1.32 29.96
C ALA A 376 16.70 1.83 31.37
N ASP A 377 15.44 2.21 31.63
CA ASP A 377 14.94 2.58 32.96
C ASP A 377 14.63 1.36 33.86
N GLY A 378 14.89 0.14 33.37
CA GLY A 378 14.63 -1.11 34.07
C GLY A 378 13.25 -1.72 33.75
N GLY A 379 12.41 -1.03 32.98
CA GLY A 379 11.14 -1.56 32.50
C GLY A 379 11.32 -2.82 31.66
N PHE A 380 10.41 -3.79 31.85
CA PHE A 380 10.52 -5.09 31.20
C PHE A 380 9.15 -5.66 30.85
N VAL A 381 9.00 -6.16 29.62
CA VAL A 381 7.79 -6.86 29.19
C VAL A 381 8.19 -8.13 28.46
N THR A 382 7.92 -9.27 29.10
CA THR A 382 8.18 -10.60 28.53
C THR A 382 6.87 -11.33 28.26
N ARG A 383 6.80 -12.07 27.15
CA ARG A 383 5.63 -12.87 26.79
C ARG A 383 6.04 -14.09 25.98
N THR A 384 5.48 -15.24 26.33
CA THR A 384 5.48 -16.44 25.48
C THR A 384 4.13 -16.63 24.80
N THR A 385 4.12 -17.05 23.53
CA THR A 385 2.89 -17.44 22.83
C THR A 385 3.17 -18.58 21.85
N THR A 386 2.11 -19.26 21.42
CA THR A 386 2.16 -20.30 20.39
C THR A 386 1.45 -19.80 19.15
N LEU A 387 2.22 -19.59 18.08
CA LEU A 387 1.75 -19.04 16.82
C LEU A 387 1.41 -20.16 15.83
N PRO A 388 0.24 -20.13 15.17
CA PRO A 388 -0.13 -21.12 14.17
C PRO A 388 0.59 -20.88 12.84
N GLY A 389 0.63 -21.93 12.01
CA GLY A 389 1.11 -21.88 10.64
C GLY A 389 2.44 -22.60 10.44
N ASN A 390 2.96 -22.48 9.22
CA ASN A 390 4.25 -23.04 8.84
C ASN A 390 5.41 -22.16 9.34
N ARG A 391 6.65 -22.57 9.03
CA ARG A 391 7.86 -21.85 9.43
C ARG A 391 7.89 -20.38 9.01
N SER A 392 7.41 -20.07 7.81
CA SER A 392 7.34 -18.68 7.33
C SER A 392 6.30 -17.89 8.13
N ASP A 393 5.11 -18.46 8.33
CA ASP A 393 4.02 -17.83 9.07
C ASP A 393 4.43 -17.51 10.51
N VAL A 394 5.06 -18.46 11.21
CA VAL A 394 5.53 -18.26 12.59
C VAL A 394 6.55 -17.13 12.66
N ARG A 395 7.49 -17.06 11.71
CA ARG A 395 8.51 -16.01 11.67
C ARG A 395 7.91 -14.64 11.40
N GLU A 396 7.03 -14.53 10.41
CA GLU A 396 6.37 -13.27 10.08
C GLU A 396 5.48 -12.78 11.24
N ARG A 397 4.61 -13.66 11.77
CA ARG A 397 3.73 -13.34 12.92
C ARG A 397 4.53 -12.96 14.16
N SER A 398 5.72 -13.56 14.35
CA SER A 398 6.61 -13.18 15.45
C SER A 398 7.05 -11.71 15.34
N THR A 399 7.34 -11.22 14.13
CA THR A 399 7.68 -9.80 13.96
C THR A 399 6.49 -8.89 14.28
N THR A 400 5.27 -9.26 13.88
CA THR A 400 4.07 -8.48 14.22
C THR A 400 3.82 -8.47 15.73
N VAL A 401 3.89 -9.63 16.39
CA VAL A 401 3.79 -9.72 17.86
C VAL A 401 4.83 -8.83 18.53
N ALA A 402 6.07 -8.85 18.04
CA ALA A 402 7.15 -8.02 18.56
C ALA A 402 6.86 -6.52 18.44
N MET A 403 6.32 -6.06 17.30
CA MET A 403 5.94 -4.66 17.10
C MET A 403 4.82 -4.21 18.06
N HIS A 404 3.80 -5.04 18.27
CA HIS A 404 2.75 -4.75 19.26
C HIS A 404 3.27 -4.77 20.70
N LEU A 405 4.21 -5.66 21.01
CA LEU A 405 4.85 -5.71 22.33
C LEU A 405 5.70 -4.46 22.58
N LEU A 406 6.44 -4.01 21.56
CA LEU A 406 7.21 -2.75 21.60
C LEU A 406 6.30 -1.56 21.85
N ARG A 407 5.23 -1.40 21.05
CA ARG A 407 4.26 -0.33 21.25
C ARG A 407 3.77 -0.30 22.69
N ARG A 408 3.30 -1.43 23.21
CA ARG A 408 2.77 -1.54 24.57
C ARG A 408 3.81 -1.18 25.64
N ALA A 409 5.06 -1.61 25.46
CA ALA A 409 6.13 -1.26 26.39
C ALA A 409 6.45 0.25 26.37
N LEU A 410 6.43 0.87 25.19
CA LEU A 410 6.77 2.29 25.01
C LEU A 410 5.63 3.25 25.39
N THR A 411 4.37 2.83 25.30
CA THR A 411 3.21 3.63 25.74
C THR A 411 3.00 3.63 27.26
N GLY A 412 3.64 2.71 27.99
CA GLY A 412 3.37 2.47 29.41
C GLY A 412 2.09 1.66 29.65
N PRO A 413 1.76 1.34 30.92
CA PRO A 413 0.53 0.63 31.27
C PRO A 413 -0.68 1.55 31.01
N GLY A 414 -1.32 1.35 29.86
CA GLY A 414 -2.66 1.86 29.53
C GLY A 414 -3.75 0.89 29.92
#